data_AF-A0A7C9NGW4-F1
#
_entry.id   AF-A0A7C9NGW4-F1
#
_cell.length_a   1.000
_cell.length_b   1.000
_cell.length_c   1.000
_cell.angle_alpha   90.00
_cell.angle_beta   90.00
_cell.angle_gamma   90.00
#
_symmetry.space_group_name_H-M   'P 1'
#
loop_
_entity.id
_entity.type
_entity.pdbx_description
1 polymer ?
#
loop_
_entity_poly.entity_id
_entity_poly.type
_entity_poly.pdbx_seq_one_letter_code
_entity_poly.pdbx_strand_id
1 'polypeptide(L)'
;MKKRPVTLINLNTAAGASAKALSYPVRMPVLTLDVGSTSLLLTTSAGDRVTAADLEFARQLAREAAVFALWVERCFHGRSKPGGVA
;
A
#
# COMPACT_ATOMS: atom_id res chain seq x y z
N MET A 1 -20.12 18.50 -9.29
CA MET A 1 -19.07 17.45 -9.33
C MET A 1 -19.73 16.09 -9.16
N LYS A 2 -19.63 15.17 -10.14
CA LYS A 2 -20.11 13.78 -9.96
C LYS A 2 -19.16 13.07 -8.99
N LYS A 3 -19.68 12.58 -7.85
CA LYS A 3 -18.89 11.70 -6.96
C LYS A 3 -18.53 10.44 -7.75
N ARG A 4 -17.24 10.18 -7.93
CA ARG A 4 -16.78 8.90 -8.49
C ARG A 4 -17.17 7.80 -7.49
N PRO A 5 -17.79 6.68 -7.93
CA PRO A 5 -18.01 5.55 -7.05
C PRO A 5 -16.67 5.13 -6.46
N VAL A 6 -16.59 5.08 -5.13
CA VAL A 6 -15.43 4.51 -4.43
C VAL A 6 -15.78 3.06 -4.17
N THR A 7 -15.12 2.15 -4.88
CA THR A 7 -15.18 0.72 -4.56
C THR A 7 -14.10 0.44 -3.53
N LEU A 8 -14.49 0.07 -2.31
CA LEU A 8 -13.57 -0.32 -1.25
C LEU A 8 -13.34 -1.84 -1.34
N ILE A 9 -12.08 -2.25 -1.53
CA ILE A 9 -11.66 -3.65 -1.39
C ILE A 9 -11.01 -3.77 -0.02
N ASN A 10 -11.65 -4.50 0.90
CA ASN A 10 -11.08 -4.80 2.20
C ASN A 10 -10.24 -6.09 2.10
N LEU A 11 -8.95 -6.00 2.42
CA LEU A 11 -8.05 -7.13 2.47
C LEU A 11 -7.55 -7.33 3.90
N ASN A 12 -7.85 -8.50 4.47
CA ASN A 12 -7.34 -8.88 5.78
C ASN A 12 -6.04 -9.68 5.61
N THR A 13 -4.94 -9.20 6.18
CA THR A 13 -3.59 -9.77 6.09
C THR A 13 -3.43 -11.07 6.90
N ALA A 14 -4.41 -11.98 6.87
CA ALA A 14 -4.36 -13.29 7.53
C ALA A 14 -3.08 -14.07 7.15
N ALA A 15 -2.85 -15.22 7.79
CA ALA A 15 -1.63 -16.03 7.62
C ALA A 15 -1.26 -16.19 6.13
N GLY A 16 -0.14 -15.58 5.72
CA GLY A 16 0.38 -15.63 4.34
C GLY A 16 0.35 -14.31 3.56
N ALA A 17 0.00 -13.18 4.16
CA ALA A 17 0.10 -11.90 3.48
C ALA A 17 1.55 -11.50 3.15
N SER A 18 1.79 -10.98 1.94
CA SER A 18 3.11 -10.54 1.47
C SER A 18 2.99 -9.28 0.61
N ALA A 19 3.98 -8.40 0.70
CA ALA A 19 4.12 -7.23 -0.16
C ALA A 19 5.49 -7.26 -0.84
N LYS A 20 5.54 -7.12 -2.17
CA LYS A 20 6.77 -7.18 -2.95
C LYS A 20 6.82 -6.08 -4.01
N ALA A 21 7.88 -5.28 -3.99
CA ALA A 21 8.20 -4.36 -5.07
C ALA A 21 9.09 -5.08 -6.10
N LEU A 22 8.57 -5.28 -7.30
CA LEU A 22 9.28 -5.93 -8.41
C LEU A 22 9.81 -4.83 -9.34
N SER A 23 11.13 -4.69 -9.39
CA SER A 23 11.82 -3.84 -10.36
C SER A 23 12.16 -4.65 -11.61
N TYR A 24 11.64 -4.23 -12.75
CA TYR A 24 11.98 -4.81 -14.03
C TYR A 24 12.87 -3.84 -14.82
N PRO A 25 14.01 -4.28 -15.40
CA PRO A 25 14.93 -3.38 -16.11
C PRO A 25 14.30 -2.66 -17.32
N VAL A 26 13.25 -3.24 -17.91
CA VAL A 26 12.60 -2.77 -19.15
C VAL A 26 11.09 -2.57 -18.97
N ARG A 27 10.56 -2.69 -17.74
CA ARG A 27 9.12 -2.47 -17.47
C ARG A 27 8.91 -1.53 -16.29
N MET A 28 7.71 -0.97 -16.22
CA MET A 28 7.28 -0.15 -15.08
C MET A 28 7.42 -0.94 -13.76
N PRO A 29 7.80 -0.28 -12.66
CA PRO A 29 7.83 -0.91 -11.35
C PRO A 29 6.43 -1.38 -10.96
N VAL A 30 6.37 -2.57 -10.37
CA VAL A 30 5.12 -3.19 -9.95
C VAL A 30 5.18 -3.45 -8.46
N LEU A 31 4.15 -3.04 -7.73
CA LEU A 31 3.95 -3.47 -6.34
C LEU A 31 2.87 -4.53 -6.30
N THR A 32 3.22 -5.71 -5.81
CA THR A 32 2.28 -6.82 -5.61
C THR A 32 1.95 -6.94 -4.13
N LEU A 33 0.66 -7.03 -3.80
CA LEU A 33 0.17 -7.39 -2.48
C LEU A 33 -0.59 -8.71 -2.59
N ASP A 34 -0.04 -9.76 -1.98
CA ASP A 34 -0.66 -11.07 -1.91
C ASP A 34 -1.30 -11.24 -0.54
N VAL A 35 -2.59 -11.54 -0.50
CA VAL A 35 -3.36 -11.69 0.73
C VAL A 35 -4.25 -12.93 0.61
N GLY A 36 -3.72 -14.07 1.06
CA GLY A 36 -4.40 -15.37 0.91
C GLY A 36 -4.59 -15.72 -0.57
N SER A 37 -5.83 -15.78 -1.03
CA SER A 37 -6.19 -16.09 -2.43
C SER A 37 -6.36 -14.84 -3.31
N THR A 38 -6.17 -13.63 -2.77
CA THR A 38 -6.32 -12.38 -3.52
C THR A 38 -4.97 -11.71 -3.74
N SER A 39 -4.64 -11.44 -5.00
CA SER A 39 -3.47 -10.64 -5.39
C SER A 39 -3.90 -9.30 -5.95
N LEU A 40 -3.35 -8.21 -5.40
CA LEU A 40 -3.45 -6.87 -5.98
C LEU A 40 -2.16 -6.51 -6.69
N LEU A 41 -2.32 -5.97 -7.90
CA LEU A 41 -1.25 -5.40 -8.70
C LEU A 41 -1.41 -3.90 -8.76
N LEU A 42 -0.42 -3.16 -8.25
CA LEU A 42 -0.39 -1.71 -8.37
C LEU A 42 0.63 -1.29 -9.42
N THR A 43 0.15 -0.60 -10.45
CA THR A 43 0.96 -0.10 -11.56
C THR A 43 0.65 1.38 -11.81
N THR A 44 1.61 2.08 -12.39
CA THR A 44 1.46 3.48 -12.80
C THR A 44 0.64 3.59 -14.08
N SER A 45 -0.05 4.72 -14.25
CA SER A 45 -1.11 4.87 -15.26
C SER A 45 -0.61 4.99 -16.71
N ALA A 46 0.69 5.25 -16.91
CA ALA A 46 1.29 5.38 -18.24
C ALA A 46 2.06 4.10 -18.60
N GLY A 47 1.63 3.47 -19.71
CA GLY A 47 2.09 2.15 -20.16
C GLY A 47 3.57 2.08 -20.56
N ASP A 48 4.24 3.22 -20.77
CA ASP A 48 5.63 3.28 -21.24
C ASP A 48 6.53 4.27 -20.48
N ARG A 49 5.99 5.16 -19.63
CA ARG A 49 6.78 6.18 -18.91
C ARG A 49 6.24 6.47 -17.51
N VAL A 50 7.11 6.49 -16.50
CA VAL A 50 6.80 7.00 -15.16
C VAL A 50 6.69 8.52 -15.22
N THR A 51 5.57 9.09 -14.76
CA THR A 51 5.36 10.54 -14.69
C THR A 51 5.76 11.12 -13.32
N ALA A 52 5.84 12.45 -13.21
CA ALA A 52 6.07 13.10 -11.93
C ALA A 52 4.96 12.80 -10.90
N ALA A 53 3.71 12.68 -11.37
CA ALA A 53 2.57 12.33 -10.52
C ALA A 53 2.68 10.88 -10.00
N ASP A 54 3.14 9.96 -10.84
CA ASP A 54 3.40 8.58 -10.42
C ASP A 54 4.49 8.51 -9.34
N LEU A 55 5.56 9.30 -9.49
CA LEU A 55 6.64 9.38 -8.50
C LEU A 55 6.16 10.00 -7.18
N GLU A 56 5.36 11.06 -7.23
CA GLU A 56 4.77 11.68 -6.05
C GLU A 56 3.87 10.70 -5.30
N PHE A 57 2.98 10.00 -6.03
CA PHE A 57 2.13 8.97 -5.47
C PHE A 57 2.96 7.83 -4.83
N ALA A 58 4.00 7.34 -5.49
CA ALA A 58 4.86 6.29 -4.95
C ALA A 58 5.55 6.70 -3.63
N ARG A 59 6.00 7.96 -3.54
CA ARG A 59 6.58 8.52 -2.30
C ARG A 59 5.55 8.61 -1.19
N GLN A 60 4.34 9.06 -1.50
CA GLN A 60 3.25 9.12 -0.53
C GLN A 60 2.88 7.72 -0.03
N LEU A 61 2.75 6.75 -0.94
CA LEU A 61 2.47 5.35 -0.60
C LEU A 61 3.54 4.78 0.34
N ALA A 62 4.82 4.97 0.02
CA ALA A 62 5.92 4.49 0.87
C ALA A 62 5.89 5.12 2.27
N ARG A 63 5.63 6.44 2.36
CA ARG A 63 5.51 7.16 3.63
C ARG A 63 4.37 6.61 4.48
N GLU A 64 3.17 6.50 3.92
CA GLU A 64 2.00 6.04 4.67
C GLU A 64 2.11 4.56 5.05
N ALA A 65 2.70 3.72 4.19
CA ALA A 65 3.00 2.33 4.51
C ALA A 65 3.98 2.20 5.68
N ALA A 66 5.02 3.04 5.75
CA ALA A 66 5.96 3.07 6.86
C ALA A 66 5.28 3.52 8.18
N VAL A 67 4.42 4.54 8.12
CA VAL A 67 3.62 4.98 9.28
C VAL A 67 2.70 3.86 9.75
N PHE A 68 2.04 3.16 8.82
CA PHE A 68 1.19 2.02 9.14
C PHE A 68 1.99 0.88 9.81
N ALA A 69 3.17 0.53 9.29
CA ALA A 69 4.02 -0.50 9.87
C ALA A 69 4.41 -0.16 11.33
N LEU A 70 4.84 1.07 11.59
CA LEU A 70 5.14 1.53 12.95
C LEU A 70 3.92 1.45 13.89
N TRP A 71 2.72 1.72 13.36
CA TRP A 71 1.49 1.60 14.13
C TRP A 71 1.15 0.14 14.44
N VAL A 72 1.30 -0.76 13.48
CA VAL A 72 1.14 -2.21 13.66
C VAL A 72 2.14 -2.75 14.68
N GLU A 73 3.42 -2.35 14.61
CA GLU A 73 4.45 -2.72 15.59
C GLU A 73 4.09 -2.27 17.00
N ARG A 74 3.62 -1.02 17.15
CA ARG A 74 3.15 -0.51 18.45
C ARG A 74 2.00 -1.34 19.00
N CYS A 75 0.99 -1.63 18.18
CA CYS A 75 -0.14 -2.48 18.58
C CYS A 75 0.31 -3.90 18.94
N PHE A 76 1.22 -4.50 18.16
CA PHE A 76 1.78 -5.82 18.44
C PHE A 76 2.51 -5.87 19.79
N HIS A 77 3.24 -4.81 20.14
CA HIS A 77 3.91 -4.68 21.44
C HIS A 77 2.99 -4.21 22.58
N GLY A 78 1.67 -4.17 22.37
CA GLY A 78 0.69 -3.75 23.40
C GLY A 78 0.77 -2.28 23.78
N ARG A 79 1.42 -1.42 22.98
CA ARG A 79 1.47 0.03 23.21
C ARG A 79 0.22 0.65 22.59
N SER A 80 -0.72 1.05 23.44
CA SER A 80 -1.95 1.75 23.06
C SER A 80 -1.67 2.99 22.21
N LYS A 81 -2.63 3.37 21.35
CA LYS A 81 -2.60 4.62 20.57
C LYS A 81 -2.20 5.81 21.47
N PRO A 82 -1.32 6.73 21.01
CA PRO A 82 -1.20 8.02 21.68
C PRO A 82 -2.55 8.73 21.52
N GLY A 83 -3.32 8.82 22.60
CA GLY A 83 -4.69 9.33 22.60
C GLY A 83 -5.70 8.56 23.47
N GLY A 84 -5.31 7.45 24.11
CA GLY A 84 -6.09 6.89 25.21
C GLY A 84 -5.97 7.78 26.44
N VAL A 85 -6.87 8.75 26.60
CA VAL A 85 -7.09 9.43 27.88
C VAL A 85 -7.62 8.42 28.89
N ALA A 86 -6.94 8.32 30.02
CA ALA A 86 -7.48 7.74 31.25
C ALA A 86 -8.56 8.67 31.82
#